data_AF-A0A4Q6E047-F1
#
_entry.id   AF-A0A4Q6E047-F1
#
_cell.length_a   1.000
_cell.length_b   1.000
_cell.length_c   1.000
_cell.angle_alpha   90.00
_cell.angle_beta   90.00
_cell.angle_gamma   90.00
#
_symmetry.space_group_name_H-M   'P 1'
#
loop_
_entity.id
_entity.type
_entity.pdbx_description
1 polymer ?
#
loop_
_entity_poly.entity_id
_entity_poly.type
_entity_poly.pdbx_seq_one_letter_code
_entity_poly.pdbx_strand_id
1 'polypeptide(L)'
;MEARMTTQEQRLHGLIDKALHATDGPGVYRMLDKDGKIIYIGKAKSLRNRVRSYFQVNIENAKTRALVNRIHNFEVILTKTEAEALILESILIKKNKPRYNILLKDDKSYPYVMIDENHAFPKLQYVRKPRKGRKVRLFGPFASATSLRSAIRTVNRIFKLRDCSDAEFANRSRPCINYQIGICTAPCTNYIQMEDYNKDVERALQVL
;
A
#
# COMPACT_ATOMS: atom_id res chain seq x y z
N MET A 1 -53.44 -9.42 4.07
CA MET A 1 -53.04 -9.20 2.67
C MET A 1 -51.57 -8.81 2.69
N GLU A 2 -50.67 -9.80 2.62
CA GLU A 2 -49.22 -9.52 2.62
C GLU A 2 -48.85 -8.81 1.33
N ALA A 3 -48.31 -7.59 1.45
CA ALA A 3 -47.78 -6.85 0.32
C ALA A 3 -46.60 -7.65 -0.26
N ARG A 4 -46.72 -8.09 -1.52
CA ARG A 4 -45.62 -8.76 -2.22
C ARG A 4 -44.48 -7.76 -2.40
N MET A 5 -43.34 -8.02 -1.77
CA MET A 5 -42.13 -7.22 -1.94
C MET A 5 -41.73 -7.18 -3.42
N THR A 6 -41.36 -6.00 -3.90
CA THR A 6 -40.83 -5.81 -5.25
C THR A 6 -39.49 -6.54 -5.42
N THR A 7 -39.13 -6.91 -6.65
CA THR A 7 -37.83 -7.54 -6.96
C THR A 7 -36.65 -6.70 -6.49
N GLN A 8 -36.81 -5.37 -6.46
CA GLN A 8 -35.80 -4.43 -5.96
C GLN A 8 -35.66 -4.49 -4.43
N GLU A 9 -36.76 -4.56 -3.69
CA GLU A 9 -36.78 -4.71 -2.24
C GLU A 9 -36.19 -6.06 -1.81
N GLN A 10 -36.56 -7.15 -2.49
CA GLN A 10 -36.00 -8.48 -2.23
C GLN A 10 -34.48 -8.50 -2.39
N ARG A 11 -33.96 -7.90 -3.48
CA ARG A 11 -32.51 -7.76 -3.69
C ARG A 11 -31.85 -6.97 -2.56
N LEU A 12 -32.42 -5.82 -2.18
CA LEU A 12 -31.85 -4.96 -1.15
C LEU A 12 -31.82 -5.67 0.21
N HIS A 13 -32.90 -6.39 0.55
CA HIS A 13 -32.96 -7.22 1.75
C HIS A 13 -31.87 -8.29 1.78
N GLY A 14 -31.63 -8.99 0.67
CA GLY A 14 -30.55 -9.97 0.58
C GLY A 14 -29.16 -9.34 0.77
N LEU A 15 -28.94 -8.13 0.24
CA LEU A 15 -27.68 -7.40 0.43
C LEU A 15 -27.49 -6.92 1.87
N ILE A 16 -28.56 -6.50 2.54
CA ILE A 16 -28.55 -6.12 3.97
C ILE A 16 -28.17 -7.33 4.81
N ASP A 17 -28.83 -8.46 4.60
CA ASP A 17 -28.57 -9.69 5.34
C ASP A 17 -27.12 -10.17 5.16
N LYS A 18 -26.64 -10.18 3.91
CA LYS A 18 -25.23 -10.48 3.62
C LYS A 18 -24.27 -9.48 4.31
N ALA A 19 -24.64 -8.20 4.39
CA ALA A 19 -23.81 -7.20 5.07
C ALA A 19 -23.76 -7.39 6.58
N LEU A 20 -24.85 -7.87 7.21
CA LEU A 20 -24.89 -8.17 8.65
C LEU A 20 -23.95 -9.31 9.03
N HIS A 21 -23.87 -10.33 8.16
CA HIS A 21 -23.01 -11.50 8.34
C HIS A 21 -21.60 -11.33 7.77
N ALA A 22 -21.28 -10.17 7.20
CA ALA A 22 -19.95 -9.89 6.69
C ALA A 22 -18.92 -9.86 7.83
N THR A 23 -17.75 -10.42 7.58
CA THR A 23 -16.63 -10.34 8.52
C THR A 23 -16.22 -8.88 8.73
N ASP A 24 -15.87 -8.58 9.97
CA ASP A 24 -15.57 -7.23 10.41
C ASP A 24 -14.08 -7.04 10.68
N GLY A 25 -13.63 -5.80 10.55
CA GLY A 25 -12.23 -5.43 10.57
C GLY A 25 -11.86 -4.52 9.39
N PRO A 26 -10.59 -4.06 9.36
CA PRO A 26 -10.13 -3.17 8.32
C PRO A 26 -9.97 -3.93 7.01
N GLY A 27 -10.30 -3.29 5.89
CA GLY A 27 -10.15 -3.90 4.59
C GLY A 27 -10.78 -3.12 3.46
N VAL A 28 -10.93 -3.79 2.33
CA VAL A 28 -11.46 -3.23 1.08
C VAL A 28 -12.74 -3.95 0.68
N TYR A 29 -13.77 -3.20 0.30
CA TYR A 29 -15.01 -3.72 -0.28
C TYR A 29 -15.10 -3.37 -1.76
N ARG A 30 -15.71 -4.26 -2.53
CA ARG A 30 -15.95 -4.13 -3.97
C ARG A 30 -17.43 -4.28 -4.22
N MET A 31 -18.05 -3.29 -4.84
CA MET A 31 -19.45 -3.35 -5.27
C MET A 31 -19.50 -3.84 -6.72
N LEU A 32 -20.37 -4.81 -6.99
CA LEU A 32 -20.52 -5.43 -8.29
C LEU A 32 -21.91 -5.16 -8.86
N ASP A 33 -22.01 -4.99 -10.18
CA ASP A 33 -23.28 -4.92 -10.88
C ASP A 33 -23.86 -6.32 -11.17
N LYS A 34 -24.99 -6.35 -11.90
CA LYS A 34 -25.70 -7.59 -12.25
C LYS A 34 -24.87 -8.58 -13.06
N ASP A 35 -23.87 -8.08 -13.79
CA ASP A 35 -23.01 -8.87 -14.67
C ASP A 35 -21.72 -9.28 -13.93
N GLY A 36 -21.63 -9.00 -12.63
CA GLY A 36 -20.45 -9.29 -11.80
C GLY A 36 -19.29 -8.31 -12.03
N LYS A 37 -19.52 -7.18 -12.69
CA LYS A 37 -18.45 -6.19 -12.94
C LYS A 37 -18.28 -5.28 -11.73
N ILE A 38 -17.02 -5.00 -11.36
CA ILE A 38 -16.70 -4.08 -10.27
C ILE A 38 -17.05 -2.64 -10.71
N ILE A 39 -18.03 -2.04 -10.03
CA ILE A 39 -18.51 -0.68 -10.29
C ILE A 39 -17.99 0.34 -9.29
N TYR A 40 -17.64 -0.09 -8.07
CA TYR A 40 -17.06 0.76 -7.04
C TYR A 40 -16.16 -0.04 -6.10
N ILE A 41 -15.09 0.58 -5.61
CA ILE A 41 -14.18 0.03 -4.62
C ILE A 41 -13.99 1.07 -3.52
N GLY A 42 -13.97 0.64 -2.27
CA GLY A 42 -13.60 1.50 -1.15
C GLY A 42 -12.98 0.74 0.00
N LYS A 43 -12.34 1.45 0.92
CA LYS A 43 -11.80 0.91 2.18
C LYS A 43 -12.66 1.25 3.39
N ALA A 44 -12.50 0.47 4.45
CA ALA A 44 -13.16 0.69 5.73
C ALA A 44 -12.27 0.25 6.90
N LYS A 45 -12.45 0.88 8.07
CA LYS A 45 -11.95 0.37 9.36
C LYS A 45 -12.78 -0.81 9.87
N SER A 46 -14.08 -0.76 9.58
CA SER A 46 -15.07 -1.81 9.84
C SER A 46 -15.83 -2.06 8.55
N LEU A 47 -15.50 -3.15 7.87
CA LEU A 47 -16.14 -3.55 6.62
C LEU A 47 -17.64 -3.72 6.77
N ARG A 48 -18.08 -4.40 7.84
CA ARG A 48 -19.48 -4.65 8.14
C ARG A 48 -20.28 -3.35 8.27
N ASN A 49 -19.85 -2.44 9.14
CA ASN A 49 -20.54 -1.16 9.32
C ASN A 49 -20.55 -0.33 8.04
N ARG A 50 -19.42 -0.31 7.32
CA ARG A 50 -19.32 0.48 6.09
C ARG A 50 -20.20 -0.06 4.98
N VAL A 51 -20.22 -1.36 4.73
CA VAL A 51 -21.06 -1.95 3.68
C VAL A 51 -22.54 -1.78 4.03
N ARG A 52 -22.92 -2.02 5.29
CA ARG A 52 -24.31 -1.84 5.76
C ARG A 52 -24.83 -0.41 5.54
N SER A 53 -23.99 0.62 5.69
CA SER A 53 -24.41 2.01 5.47
C SER A 53 -24.92 2.33 4.06
N TYR A 54 -24.53 1.53 3.05
CA TYR A 54 -25.02 1.71 1.68
C TYR A 54 -26.47 1.26 1.49
N PHE A 55 -27.01 0.45 2.41
CA PHE A 55 -28.32 -0.17 2.25
C PHE A 55 -29.32 0.32 3.32
N GLN A 56 -29.02 1.44 3.98
CA GLN A 56 -29.95 2.10 4.89
C GLN A 56 -31.03 2.86 4.11
N VAL A 57 -32.21 3.02 4.71
CA VAL A 57 -33.40 3.58 4.06
C VAL A 57 -33.20 5.06 3.64
N ASN A 58 -32.44 5.83 4.41
CA ASN A 58 -32.26 7.27 4.21
C ASN A 58 -30.87 7.63 3.65
N ILE A 59 -30.64 7.34 2.37
CA ILE A 59 -29.41 7.78 1.69
C ILE A 59 -29.62 9.20 1.16
N GLU A 60 -29.06 10.20 1.84
CA GLU A 60 -29.22 11.62 1.47
C GLU A 60 -28.52 11.99 0.15
N ASN A 61 -27.39 11.35 -0.15
CA ASN A 61 -26.56 11.69 -1.30
C ASN A 61 -27.05 11.02 -2.60
N ALA A 62 -27.42 11.83 -3.60
CA ALA A 62 -27.88 11.37 -4.92
C ALA A 62 -26.88 10.46 -5.65
N LYS A 63 -25.56 10.71 -5.52
CA LYS A 63 -24.52 9.86 -6.12
C LYS A 63 -24.48 8.48 -5.48
N THR A 64 -24.61 8.42 -4.16
CA THR A 64 -24.68 7.15 -3.41
C THR A 64 -25.95 6.38 -3.77
N ARG A 65 -27.10 7.05 -3.87
CA ARG A 65 -28.34 6.40 -4.35
C ARG A 65 -28.18 5.80 -5.75
N ALA A 66 -27.60 6.56 -6.68
CA ALA A 66 -27.34 6.08 -8.04
C ALA A 66 -26.39 4.87 -8.08
N LEU A 67 -25.37 4.85 -7.22
CA LEU A 67 -24.49 3.71 -7.04
C LEU A 67 -25.28 2.50 -6.51
N VAL A 68 -25.99 2.65 -5.39
CA VAL A 68 -26.72 1.57 -4.70
C VAL A 68 -27.74 0.89 -5.61
N ASN A 69 -28.44 1.66 -6.43
CA ASN A 69 -29.38 1.11 -7.41
C ASN A 69 -28.71 0.13 -8.39
N ARG A 70 -27.42 0.32 -8.69
CA ARG A 70 -26.63 -0.55 -9.59
C ARG A 70 -25.93 -1.70 -8.87
N ILE A 71 -25.92 -1.76 -7.54
CA ILE A 71 -25.25 -2.84 -6.79
C ILE A 71 -26.13 -4.09 -6.82
N HIS A 72 -25.62 -5.18 -7.38
CA HIS A 72 -26.26 -6.50 -7.29
C HIS A 72 -25.54 -7.42 -6.32
N ASN A 73 -24.26 -7.16 -6.04
CA ASN A 73 -23.49 -7.93 -5.09
C ASN A 73 -22.35 -7.07 -4.50
N PHE A 74 -21.76 -7.53 -3.40
CA PHE A 74 -20.51 -6.98 -2.88
C PHE A 74 -19.56 -8.09 -2.42
N GLU A 75 -18.27 -7.79 -2.44
CA GLU A 75 -17.21 -8.66 -1.92
C GLU A 75 -16.33 -7.86 -0.96
N VAL A 76 -15.74 -8.52 0.02
CA VAL A 76 -14.83 -7.91 0.99
C VAL A 76 -13.49 -8.63 1.04
N ILE A 77 -12.42 -7.89 1.28
CA ILE A 77 -11.07 -8.40 1.49
C ILE A 77 -10.57 -7.81 2.80
N LEU A 78 -10.36 -8.65 3.81
CA LEU A 78 -9.78 -8.24 5.08
C LEU A 78 -8.29 -7.95 4.92
N THR A 79 -7.84 -6.99 5.72
CA THR A 79 -6.44 -6.63 5.88
C THR A 79 -6.10 -6.61 7.37
N LYS A 80 -4.83 -6.68 7.72
CA LYS A 80 -4.42 -6.62 9.12
C LYS A 80 -4.49 -5.20 9.67
N THR A 81 -4.29 -4.19 8.82
CA THR A 81 -4.22 -2.79 9.23
C THR A 81 -4.95 -1.85 8.26
N GLU A 82 -5.32 -0.66 8.74
CA GLU A 82 -5.89 0.38 7.88
C GLU A 82 -4.93 0.86 6.77
N ALA A 83 -3.62 0.79 7.04
CA ALA A 83 -2.59 1.16 6.08
C ALA A 83 -2.55 0.16 4.91
N GLU A 84 -2.67 -1.13 5.18
CA GLU A 84 -2.81 -2.16 4.15
C GLU A 84 -4.10 -1.98 3.35
N ALA A 85 -5.23 -1.69 4.01
CA ALA A 85 -6.50 -1.41 3.34
C ALA A 85 -6.39 -0.21 2.37
N LEU A 86 -5.71 0.86 2.79
CA LEU A 86 -5.44 2.04 1.96
C LEU A 86 -4.62 1.70 0.71
N ILE A 87 -3.58 0.90 0.87
CA ILE A 87 -2.73 0.46 -0.23
C ILE A 87 -3.53 -0.41 -1.21
N LEU A 88 -4.20 -1.43 -0.68
CA LEU A 88 -4.95 -2.42 -1.46
C LEU A 88 -6.09 -1.75 -2.25
N GLU A 89 -6.81 -0.82 -1.64
CA GLU A 89 -7.88 -0.05 -2.30
C GLU A 89 -7.36 0.64 -3.56
N SER A 90 -6.25 1.38 -3.44
CA SER A 90 -5.67 2.10 -4.56
C SER A 90 -5.11 1.17 -5.64
N ILE A 91 -4.48 0.05 -5.26
CA ILE A 91 -4.05 -0.98 -6.22
C ILE A 91 -5.26 -1.49 -7.01
N LEU A 92 -6.36 -1.83 -6.33
CA LEU A 92 -7.55 -2.37 -6.98
C LEU A 92 -8.28 -1.31 -7.83
N ILE A 93 -8.30 -0.04 -7.41
CA ILE A 93 -8.88 1.05 -8.21
C ILE A 93 -8.05 1.31 -9.46
N LYS A 94 -6.71 1.32 -9.36
CA LYS A 94 -5.83 1.48 -10.54
C LYS A 94 -5.96 0.31 -11.50
N LYS A 95 -6.09 -0.92 -10.99
CA LYS A 95 -6.25 -2.14 -11.79
C LYS A 95 -7.60 -2.20 -12.51
N ASN A 96 -8.70 -1.91 -11.80
CA ASN A 96 -10.06 -2.16 -12.31
C ASN A 96 -10.73 -0.91 -12.88
N LYS A 97 -10.25 0.29 -12.54
CA LYS A 97 -10.80 1.61 -12.93
C LYS A 97 -12.34 1.65 -12.85
N PRO A 98 -12.95 1.38 -11.68
CA PRO A 98 -14.40 1.25 -11.57
C PRO A 98 -15.10 2.56 -11.90
N ARG A 99 -16.26 2.47 -12.56
CA ARG A 99 -17.03 3.62 -13.08
C ARG A 99 -17.32 4.69 -12.03
N TYR A 100 -17.62 4.30 -10.79
CA TYR A 100 -18.03 5.23 -9.73
C TYR A 100 -16.86 5.75 -8.87
N ASN A 101 -15.62 5.30 -9.08
CA ASN A 101 -14.43 5.84 -8.41
C ASN A 101 -13.90 7.08 -9.15
N ILE A 102 -14.62 8.20 -9.06
CA ILE A 102 -14.36 9.43 -9.85
C ILE A 102 -13.21 10.29 -9.27
N LEU A 103 -12.91 10.15 -7.96
CA LEU A 103 -11.94 10.98 -7.22
C LEU A 103 -10.86 10.13 -6.54
N LEU A 104 -9.97 9.51 -7.31
CA LEU A 104 -8.63 9.13 -6.84
C LEU A 104 -7.63 9.39 -7.96
N LYS A 105 -7.56 10.66 -8.40
CA LYS A 105 -6.61 11.16 -9.41
C LYS A 105 -5.25 11.51 -8.81
N ASP A 106 -4.93 11.09 -7.59
CA ASP A 106 -3.56 11.22 -7.10
C ASP A 106 -2.76 10.05 -7.69
N ASP A 107 -2.18 10.30 -8.87
CA ASP A 107 -1.37 9.33 -9.62
C ASP A 107 -0.01 9.05 -8.95
N LYS A 108 0.12 9.40 -7.66
CA LYS A 108 1.28 9.09 -6.85
C LYS A 108 1.35 7.57 -6.71
N SER A 109 2.35 6.97 -7.35
CA SER A 109 2.72 5.60 -7.09
C SER A 109 3.22 5.48 -5.64
N TYR A 110 2.88 4.37 -4.99
CA TYR A 110 3.29 4.16 -3.61
C TYR A 110 4.83 4.12 -3.51
N PRO A 111 5.39 4.64 -2.43
CA PRO A 111 6.81 4.50 -2.15
C PRO A 111 7.18 3.07 -1.75
N TYR A 112 8.38 2.67 -2.11
CA TYR A 112 9.02 1.40 -1.80
C TYR A 112 10.45 1.65 -1.28
N VAL A 113 11.00 0.68 -0.56
CA VAL A 113 12.46 0.58 -0.36
C VAL A 113 12.99 -0.42 -1.38
N MET A 114 14.02 -0.04 -2.11
CA MET A 114 14.69 -0.91 -3.07
C MET A 114 16.16 -1.06 -2.67
N ILE A 115 16.70 -2.25 -2.88
CA ILE A 115 18.13 -2.52 -2.81
C ILE A 115 18.58 -3.09 -4.14
N ASP A 116 19.60 -2.49 -4.73
CA ASP A 116 20.30 -3.03 -5.91
C ASP A 116 21.38 -3.99 -5.44
N GLU A 117 21.16 -5.30 -5.61
CA GLU A 117 22.09 -6.36 -5.19
C GLU A 117 23.27 -6.52 -6.14
N ASN A 118 23.30 -5.79 -7.26
CA ASN A 118 24.43 -5.84 -8.19
C ASN A 118 25.59 -4.95 -7.71
N HIS A 119 25.37 -4.08 -6.72
CA HIS A 119 26.42 -3.26 -6.13
C HIS A 119 27.01 -3.98 -4.91
N ALA A 120 28.33 -4.17 -4.88
CA ALA A 120 29.05 -4.85 -3.80
C ALA A 120 28.75 -4.29 -2.39
N PHE A 121 28.50 -2.98 -2.31
CA PHE A 121 28.04 -2.27 -1.13
C PHE A 121 26.63 -1.69 -1.36
N PRO A 122 25.58 -2.50 -1.24
CA PRO A 122 24.21 -2.06 -1.54
C PRO A 122 23.74 -0.98 -0.54
N LYS A 123 22.69 -0.25 -0.91
CA LYS A 123 22.08 0.79 -0.06
C LYS A 123 20.56 0.73 -0.13
N LEU A 124 19.91 1.24 0.93
CA LEU A 124 18.47 1.42 0.96
C LEU A 124 18.06 2.62 0.09
N GLN A 125 17.28 2.37 -0.96
CA GLN A 125 16.82 3.40 -1.89
C GLN A 125 15.32 3.62 -1.77
N TYR A 126 14.91 4.87 -1.53
CA TYR A 126 13.52 5.27 -1.69
C TYR A 126 13.17 5.32 -3.18
N VAL A 127 12.21 4.52 -3.63
CA VAL A 127 11.73 4.55 -5.02
C VAL A 127 10.21 4.57 -5.09
N ARG A 128 9.68 5.24 -6.12
CA ARG A 128 8.25 5.23 -6.46
C ARG A 128 7.95 4.40 -7.71
N LYS A 129 8.98 4.11 -8.49
CA LYS A 129 8.96 3.26 -9.68
C LYS A 129 10.18 2.34 -9.59
N PRO A 130 10.02 1.09 -9.14
CA PRO A 130 11.13 0.16 -9.06
C PRO A 130 11.71 -0.08 -10.47
N ARG A 131 13.04 -0.16 -10.56
CA ARG A 131 13.72 -0.45 -11.83
C ARG A 131 13.42 -1.89 -12.24
N LYS A 132 13.03 -2.11 -13.49
CA LYS A 132 12.83 -3.45 -14.07
C LYS A 132 14.16 -3.96 -14.64
N GLY A 133 14.43 -5.27 -14.54
CA GLY A 133 15.54 -5.94 -15.24
C GLY A 133 16.89 -5.98 -14.51
N ARG A 134 16.96 -5.60 -13.24
CA ARG A 134 18.13 -5.82 -12.36
C ARG A 134 17.76 -6.74 -11.21
N LYS A 135 18.73 -7.48 -10.67
CA LYS A 135 18.56 -8.20 -9.40
C LYS A 135 18.39 -7.19 -8.26
N VAL A 136 17.15 -6.92 -7.90
CA VAL A 136 16.78 -5.95 -6.87
C VAL A 136 15.83 -6.59 -5.85
N ARG A 137 16.04 -6.29 -4.57
CA ARG A 137 15.04 -6.58 -3.53
C ARG A 137 14.15 -5.35 -3.36
N LEU A 138 12.85 -5.56 -3.28
CA LEU A 138 11.85 -4.49 -3.15
C LEU A 138 10.96 -4.74 -1.94
N PHE A 139 10.86 -3.75 -1.06
CA PHE A 139 10.03 -3.76 0.14
C PHE A 139 8.93 -2.71 0.02
N GLY A 140 7.75 -3.04 0.53
CA GLY A 140 6.54 -2.22 0.41
C GLY A 140 5.51 -2.82 -0.54
N PRO A 141 4.55 -2.03 -1.05
CA PRO A 141 4.44 -0.57 -0.94
C PRO A 141 4.19 -0.06 0.49
N PHE A 142 4.56 1.19 0.76
CA PHE A 142 4.30 1.87 2.04
C PHE A 142 3.26 2.98 1.89
N ALA A 143 2.37 3.12 2.89
CA ALA A 143 1.31 4.12 2.85
C ALA A 143 1.83 5.57 2.93
N SER A 144 2.92 5.81 3.66
CA SER A 144 3.46 7.15 3.93
C SER A 144 4.91 7.28 3.44
N ALA A 145 5.15 8.21 2.52
CA ALA A 145 6.49 8.52 2.02
C ALA A 145 7.39 9.15 3.10
N THR A 146 6.80 9.95 4.00
CA THR A 146 7.53 10.61 5.08
C THR A 146 7.97 9.59 6.13
N SER A 147 7.05 8.71 6.55
CA SER A 147 7.36 7.64 7.50
C SER A 147 8.42 6.70 6.93
N LEU A 148 8.33 6.36 5.64
CA LEU A 148 9.35 5.54 4.98
C LEU A 148 10.73 6.19 4.97
N ARG A 149 10.83 7.47 4.62
CA ARG A 149 12.10 8.20 4.64
C ARG A 149 12.69 8.28 6.05
N SER A 150 11.85 8.43 7.07
CA SER A 150 12.29 8.41 8.47
C SER A 150 12.83 7.03 8.84
N ALA A 151 12.10 5.96 8.51
CA ALA A 151 12.52 4.58 8.76
C ALA A 151 13.87 4.26 8.09
N ILE A 152 14.03 4.57 6.80
CA ILE A 152 15.31 4.38 6.09
C ILE A 152 16.46 5.08 6.82
N ARG A 153 16.25 6.33 7.25
CA ARG A 153 17.28 7.10 7.98
C ARG A 153 17.66 6.45 9.31
N THR A 154 16.67 5.96 10.05
CA THR A 154 16.88 5.26 11.33
C THR A 154 17.62 3.95 11.11
N VAL A 155 17.19 3.13 10.15
CA VAL A 155 17.84 1.86 9.81
C VAL A 155 19.30 2.11 9.37
N ASN A 156 19.54 3.08 8.48
CA ASN A 156 20.90 3.43 8.08
C ASN A 156 21.77 3.84 9.26
N ARG A 157 21.23 4.58 10.24
CA ARG A 157 22.00 4.98 11.43
C ARG A 157 22.32 3.80 12.35
N ILE A 158 21.38 2.87 12.55
CA ILE A 158 21.56 1.71 13.42
C ILE A 158 22.59 0.74 12.83
N PHE A 159 22.44 0.40 11.54
CA PHE A 159 23.30 -0.57 10.85
C PHE A 159 24.47 0.08 10.10
N LYS A 160 24.67 1.38 10.31
CA LYS A 160 25.75 2.19 9.73
C LYS A 160 25.90 2.05 8.20
N LEU A 161 24.77 2.00 7.48
CA LEU A 161 24.73 1.81 6.03
C LEU A 161 25.00 3.10 5.27
N ARG A 162 25.50 2.97 4.05
CA ARG A 162 25.71 4.13 3.17
C ARG A 162 24.39 4.65 2.58
N ASP A 163 24.34 5.95 2.34
CA ASP A 163 23.25 6.65 1.64
C ASP A 163 23.73 7.43 0.40
N CYS A 164 25.04 7.54 0.19
CA CYS A 164 25.65 8.23 -0.94
C CYS A 164 25.25 7.63 -2.29
N SER A 165 25.24 8.43 -3.35
CA SER A 165 25.09 7.97 -4.74
C SER A 165 26.22 7.03 -5.15
N ASP A 166 26.02 6.22 -6.19
CA ASP A 166 27.06 5.31 -6.67
C ASP A 166 28.21 6.10 -7.34
N ALA A 167 27.87 7.25 -7.95
CA ALA A 167 28.85 8.19 -8.45
C ALA A 167 29.70 8.80 -7.32
N GLU A 168 29.09 9.22 -6.21
CA GLU A 168 29.85 9.66 -5.04
C GLU A 168 30.70 8.53 -4.46
N PHE A 169 30.14 7.32 -4.35
CA PHE A 169 30.88 6.15 -3.84
C PHE A 169 32.17 5.91 -4.63
N ALA A 170 32.08 5.88 -5.96
CA ALA A 170 33.22 5.59 -6.82
C ALA A 170 34.29 6.70 -6.82
N ASN A 171 33.90 7.96 -6.60
CA ASN A 171 34.81 9.11 -6.69
C ASN A 171 35.33 9.60 -5.33
N ARG A 172 35.01 8.93 -4.22
CA ARG A 172 35.43 9.37 -2.88
C ARG A 172 36.85 8.93 -2.58
N SER A 173 37.71 9.90 -2.31
CA SER A 173 39.09 9.68 -1.82
C SER A 173 39.23 9.75 -0.29
N ARG A 174 38.24 10.32 0.41
CA ARG A 174 38.22 10.43 1.88
C ARG A 174 36.83 10.19 2.46
N PRO A 175 36.73 9.68 3.71
CA PRO A 175 35.45 9.50 4.40
C PRO A 175 34.63 10.79 4.47
N CYS A 176 33.32 10.67 4.31
CA CYS A 176 32.40 11.80 4.38
C CYS A 176 31.93 12.08 5.82
N ILE A 177 31.15 13.15 5.98
CA ILE A 177 30.57 13.53 7.27
C ILE A 177 29.75 12.40 7.92
N ASN A 178 29.04 11.59 7.13
CA ASN A 178 28.24 10.48 7.66
C ASN A 178 29.10 9.44 8.38
N TYR A 179 30.35 9.24 7.95
CA TYR A 179 31.29 8.41 8.70
C TYR A 179 31.75 9.09 9.98
N GLN A 180 32.13 10.37 9.89
CA GLN A 180 32.64 11.15 11.03
C GLN A 180 31.63 11.24 12.19
N ILE A 181 30.33 11.31 11.87
CA ILE A 181 29.25 11.32 12.87
C ILE A 181 28.67 9.93 13.18
N GLY A 182 29.31 8.86 12.69
CA GLY A 182 28.97 7.47 13.04
C GLY A 182 27.73 6.87 12.35
N ILE A 183 27.21 7.48 11.29
CA ILE A 183 26.05 7.01 10.51
C ILE A 183 26.45 6.00 9.42
N CYS A 184 27.71 5.97 8.99
CA CYS A 184 28.19 5.10 7.92
C CYS A 184 29.55 4.50 8.28
N THR A 185 29.82 3.27 7.84
CA THR A 185 31.13 2.59 8.01
C THR A 185 32.16 2.93 6.92
N ALA A 186 31.88 3.93 6.07
CA ALA A 186 32.74 4.38 4.97
C ALA A 186 33.24 3.24 4.02
N PRO A 187 32.35 2.41 3.48
CA PRO A 187 32.74 1.40 2.48
C PRO A 187 33.35 2.03 1.21
N CYS A 188 33.02 3.28 0.88
CA CYS A 188 33.57 3.97 -0.30
C CYS A 188 35.06 4.25 -0.22
N THR A 189 35.67 4.17 0.98
CA THR A 189 37.11 4.37 1.17
C THR A 189 37.77 3.12 1.79
N ASN A 190 37.12 1.95 1.69
CA ASN A 190 37.61 0.66 2.21
C ASN A 190 37.84 0.60 3.73
N TYR A 191 37.08 1.37 4.52
CA TYR A 191 37.19 1.34 5.99
C TYR A 191 36.44 0.16 6.63
N ILE A 192 35.65 -0.57 5.84
CA ILE A 192 34.97 -1.81 6.20
C ILE A 192 35.12 -2.80 5.05
N GLN A 193 35.25 -4.08 5.39
CA GLN A 193 35.28 -5.16 4.40
C GLN A 193 33.89 -5.41 3.81
N MET A 194 33.85 -5.93 2.59
CA MET A 194 32.59 -6.16 1.87
C MET A 194 31.68 -7.14 2.61
N GLU A 195 32.26 -8.19 3.17
CA GLU A 195 31.56 -9.26 3.88
C GLU A 195 30.88 -8.73 5.14
N ASP A 196 31.57 -7.89 5.90
CA ASP A 196 31.02 -7.32 7.14
C ASP A 196 29.94 -6.29 6.84
N TYR A 197 30.14 -5.44 5.82
CA TYR A 197 29.10 -4.53 5.37
C TYR A 197 27.84 -5.28 4.93
N ASN A 198 27.99 -6.37 4.17
CA ASN A 198 26.85 -7.17 3.72
C ASN A 198 26.13 -7.88 4.87
N LYS A 199 26.82 -8.28 5.95
CA LYS A 199 26.15 -8.78 7.17
C LYS A 199 25.26 -7.69 7.78
N ASP A 200 25.73 -6.45 7.84
CA ASP A 200 24.94 -5.35 8.38
C ASP A 200 23.74 -5.00 7.47
N VAL A 201 23.90 -5.12 6.15
CA VAL A 201 22.78 -5.01 5.19
C VAL A 201 21.75 -6.10 5.43
N GLU A 202 22.14 -7.37 5.56
CA GLU A 202 21.18 -8.46 5.78
C GLU A 202 20.46 -8.31 7.13
N ARG A 203 21.14 -7.83 8.18
CA ARG A 203 20.48 -7.49 9.46
C ARG A 203 19.49 -6.34 9.30
N ALA A 204 19.85 -5.30 8.54
CA ALA A 204 18.94 -4.21 8.24
C ALA A 204 17.70 -4.67 7.46
N LEU A 205 17.85 -5.70 6.62
CA LEU A 205 16.75 -6.27 5.84
C LEU A 205 15.77 -7.08 6.67
N GLN A 206 16.20 -7.68 7.78
CA GLN A 206 15.32 -8.45 8.67
C GLN A 206 14.34 -7.56 9.46
N VAL A 207 14.61 -6.26 9.54
CA VAL A 207 13.77 -5.30 10.28
C VAL A 207 12.88 -4.42 9.38
N LEU A 208 12.97 -4.58 8.06
CA LEU A 208 12.17 -3.87 7.05
C LEU A 208 10.92 -4.64 6.65
#